data_AF-A0ABD4T9Y6-F1
#
_entry.id   AF-A0ABD4T9Y6-F1
#
_cell.length_a   1.000
_cell.length_b   1.000
_cell.length_c   1.000
_cell.angle_alpha   90.00
_cell.angle_beta   90.00
_cell.angle_gamma   90.00
#
_symmetry.space_group_name_H-M   'P 1'
#
loop_
_entity.id
_entity.type
_entity.pdbx_description
1 polymer ?
#
loop_
_entity_poly.entity_id
_entity_poly.type
_entity_poly.pdbx_seq_one_letter_code
_entity_poly.pdbx_strand_id
1 'polypeptide(L)'
;MTEQNIPRCACESGIETEGGTKRIIFACAGASKAGQLSNEAAVQLTKEGYGNIACTASLAVSTPSIKKKVEAADKVIVIDGCPVGCARQIAEKAGITPDQEIVVTDLGIEKGGSLDLSEEDIETVVSAAWEGRGREKQEQRAEVSGGCGCGTDCGCGGSTDTLVVEWRHIGRDVENTCERCGETGRAVMDVIEEIRPILEEGGVAVRVVETILTNEEIGESNSILFNGVPLEDLIEGMEVTTTPCASCACITGQDDAACRAVEYNGERYESIPPELIARAALRALGLE
;
A
#
# COMPACT_ATOMS: atom_id res chain seq x y z
N MET A 1 1.96 -40.45 36.52
CA MET A 1 2.28 -39.09 36.05
C MET A 1 1.45 -38.88 34.80
N THR A 2 0.37 -38.12 34.92
CA THR A 2 -0.55 -37.85 33.81
C THR A 2 0.22 -37.10 32.73
N GLU A 3 0.20 -37.63 31.50
CA GLU A 3 0.61 -36.90 30.30
C GLU A 3 -0.10 -35.55 30.31
N GLN A 4 0.66 -34.49 30.61
CA GLN A 4 0.16 -33.15 30.44
C GLN A 4 0.03 -32.96 28.93
N ASN A 5 -1.22 -32.87 28.47
CA ASN A 5 -1.55 -32.45 27.12
C ASN A 5 -1.11 -30.98 26.97
N ILE A 6 0.18 -30.76 26.69
CA ILE A 6 0.71 -29.43 26.44
C ILE A 6 0.08 -28.95 25.13
N PRO A 7 -0.78 -27.90 25.16
CA PRO A 7 -1.40 -27.41 23.94
C PRO A 7 -0.29 -27.00 22.97
N ARG A 8 -0.26 -27.63 21.80
CA ARG A 8 0.61 -27.19 20.70
C ARG A 8 0.08 -25.86 20.17
N CYS A 9 0.99 -24.96 19.79
CA CYS A 9 0.59 -23.71 19.14
C CYS A 9 -0.11 -24.05 17.83
N ALA A 10 -1.40 -23.76 17.72
CA ALA A 10 -2.17 -23.92 16.48
C ALA A 10 -1.75 -22.94 15.37
N CYS A 11 -0.80 -22.06 15.66
CA CYS A 11 -0.24 -21.08 14.74
C CYS A 11 0.56 -21.71 13.57
N GLU A 12 0.61 -23.03 13.43
CA GLU A 12 1.34 -23.73 12.34
C GLU A 12 0.66 -23.55 10.97
N SER A 13 -0.65 -23.33 10.93
CA SER A 13 -1.41 -23.02 9.72
C SER A 13 -1.58 -21.50 9.57
N GLY A 14 -0.77 -20.88 8.72
CA GLY A 14 -1.01 -19.50 8.28
C GLY A 14 -2.19 -19.42 7.30
N ILE A 15 -2.75 -18.23 7.15
CA ILE A 15 -3.69 -17.89 6.07
C ILE A 15 -2.89 -17.82 4.76
N GLU A 16 -3.47 -18.32 3.66
CA GLU A 16 -2.87 -18.17 2.33
C GLU A 16 -2.72 -16.68 2.00
N THR A 17 -1.50 -16.29 1.63
CA THR A 17 -1.16 -14.88 1.40
C THR A 17 -1.48 -14.46 -0.03
N GLU A 18 -2.06 -13.28 -0.20
CA GLU A 18 -2.32 -12.68 -1.50
C GLU A 18 -1.01 -12.45 -2.28
N GLY A 19 -1.03 -12.78 -3.57
CA GLY A 19 0.14 -12.65 -4.46
C GLY A 19 1.27 -13.67 -4.19
N GLY A 20 1.04 -14.70 -3.38
CA GLY A 20 1.97 -15.82 -3.18
C GLY A 20 3.23 -15.49 -2.36
N THR A 21 3.44 -14.23 -1.98
CA THR A 21 4.58 -13.80 -1.16
C THR A 21 4.33 -14.10 0.31
N LYS A 22 5.16 -14.95 0.92
CA LYS A 22 5.03 -15.35 2.33
C LYS A 22 5.63 -14.28 3.23
N ARG A 23 4.79 -13.34 3.68
CA ARG A 23 5.18 -12.32 4.67
C ARG A 23 4.95 -12.83 6.09
N ILE A 24 5.92 -12.62 6.97
CA ILE A 24 5.76 -12.79 8.42
C ILE A 24 5.74 -11.42 9.10
N ILE A 25 4.75 -11.19 9.96
CA ILE A 25 4.53 -9.88 10.58
C ILE A 25 4.84 -9.96 12.07
N PHE A 26 5.77 -9.13 12.54
CA PHE A 26 6.08 -8.92 13.95
C PHE A 26 5.59 -7.55 14.39
N ALA A 27 4.54 -7.53 15.20
CA ALA A 27 3.99 -6.30 15.74
C ALA A 27 4.44 -6.06 17.19
N CYS A 28 4.63 -4.80 17.54
CA CYS A 28 4.61 -4.37 18.93
C CYS A 28 3.21 -4.58 19.50
N ALA A 29 3.12 -5.02 20.75
CA ALA A 29 1.87 -5.17 21.50
C ALA A 29 2.03 -4.55 22.90
N GLY A 30 2.55 -3.32 22.94
CA GLY A 30 2.84 -2.59 24.17
C GLY A 30 1.60 -1.96 24.83
N ALA A 31 1.73 -1.46 26.05
CA ALA A 31 0.62 -0.95 26.85
C ALA A 31 -0.01 0.39 26.37
N SER A 32 0.53 1.03 25.33
CA SER A 32 0.00 2.29 24.78
C SER A 32 -0.96 2.07 23.62
N LYS A 33 -1.80 3.06 23.31
CA LYS A 33 -2.69 3.10 22.13
C LYS A 33 -1.98 2.62 20.87
N ALA A 34 -0.86 3.27 20.54
CA ALA A 34 -0.10 2.95 19.33
C ALA A 34 0.49 1.52 19.33
N GLY A 35 0.75 0.95 20.51
CA GLY A 35 1.18 -0.44 20.65
C GLY A 35 0.03 -1.43 20.43
N GLN A 36 -1.18 -1.09 20.89
CA GLN A 36 -2.36 -1.91 20.60
C GLN A 36 -2.79 -1.79 19.12
N LEU A 37 -2.73 -0.59 18.54
CA LEU A 37 -2.97 -0.36 17.11
C LEU A 37 -2.02 -1.17 16.22
N SER A 38 -0.73 -1.22 16.58
CA SER A 38 0.26 -2.05 15.85
C SER A 38 -0.18 -3.52 15.80
N ASN A 39 -0.64 -4.05 16.94
CA ASN A 39 -1.09 -5.43 17.04
C ASN A 39 -2.41 -5.66 16.28
N GLU A 40 -3.38 -4.76 16.42
CA GLU A 40 -4.67 -4.88 15.74
C GLU A 40 -4.52 -4.78 14.21
N ALA A 41 -3.69 -3.86 13.72
CA ALA A 41 -3.36 -3.76 12.31
C ALA A 41 -2.71 -5.04 11.78
N ALA A 42 -1.79 -5.66 12.54
CA ALA A 42 -1.20 -6.94 12.13
C ALA A 42 -2.21 -8.10 12.10
N VAL A 43 -3.21 -8.08 12.98
CA VAL A 43 -4.35 -9.03 12.93
C VAL A 43 -5.19 -8.79 11.68
N GLN A 44 -5.51 -7.54 11.36
CA GLN A 44 -6.27 -7.20 10.16
C GLN A 44 -5.51 -7.56 8.88
N LEU A 45 -4.23 -7.22 8.78
CA LEU A 45 -3.35 -7.64 7.67
C LEU A 45 -3.30 -9.16 7.49
N THR A 46 -3.39 -9.92 8.59
CA THR A 46 -3.48 -11.38 8.50
C THR A 46 -4.81 -11.84 7.92
N LYS A 47 -5.92 -11.23 8.34
CA LYS A 47 -7.27 -11.53 7.81
C LYS A 47 -7.41 -11.17 6.33
N GLU A 48 -6.73 -10.10 5.91
CA GLU A 48 -6.68 -9.63 4.51
C GLU A 48 -5.67 -10.40 3.64
N GLY A 49 -4.95 -11.37 4.20
CA GLY A 49 -3.98 -12.16 3.42
C GLY A 49 -2.70 -11.41 3.04
N TYR A 50 -2.41 -10.23 3.62
CA TYR A 50 -1.14 -9.54 3.40
C TYR A 50 0.07 -10.39 3.83
N GLY A 51 -0.06 -11.03 4.99
CA GLY A 51 1.00 -11.75 5.68
C GLY A 51 0.51 -12.37 6.97
N ASN A 52 1.28 -13.27 7.56
CA ASN A 52 0.88 -13.95 8.78
C ASN A 52 1.53 -13.31 10.02
N ILE A 53 0.70 -12.82 10.94
CA ILE A 53 1.17 -12.34 12.25
C ILE A 53 1.85 -13.46 13.03
N ALA A 54 2.98 -13.14 13.63
CA ALA A 54 3.72 -14.03 14.51
C ALA A 54 4.07 -13.34 15.83
N CYS A 55 4.20 -14.15 16.88
CA CYS A 55 4.42 -13.63 18.22
C CYS A 55 5.85 -13.05 18.35
N THR A 56 5.95 -11.73 18.48
CA THR A 56 7.21 -11.01 18.73
C THR A 56 7.92 -11.50 20.00
N ALA A 57 7.17 -11.91 21.04
CA ALA A 57 7.76 -12.52 22.23
C ALA A 57 8.40 -13.88 21.94
N SER A 58 7.81 -14.69 21.04
CA SER A 58 8.41 -15.95 20.60
C SER A 58 9.73 -15.74 19.86
N LEU A 59 9.84 -14.64 19.10
CA LEU A 59 11.06 -14.23 18.44
C LEU A 59 12.14 -13.83 19.46
N ALA A 60 11.78 -13.04 20.48
CA ALA A 60 12.69 -12.62 21.54
C ALA A 60 13.32 -13.81 22.30
N VAL A 61 12.55 -14.87 22.53
CA VAL A 61 13.04 -16.10 23.19
C VAL A 61 13.55 -17.16 22.20
N SER A 62 13.60 -16.84 20.91
CA SER A 62 14.20 -17.67 19.85
C SER A 62 13.64 -19.10 19.78
N THR A 63 12.32 -19.27 19.86
CA THR A 63 11.72 -20.62 19.80
C THR A 63 12.04 -21.34 18.48
N PRO A 64 12.15 -22.68 18.45
CA PRO A 64 12.42 -23.40 17.20
C PRO A 64 11.33 -23.21 16.13
N SER A 65 10.07 -23.04 16.56
CA SER A 65 8.95 -22.82 15.64
C SER A 65 9.03 -21.47 14.95
N ILE A 66 9.42 -20.40 15.66
CA ILE A 66 9.51 -19.09 15.03
C ILE A 66 10.70 -19.01 14.06
N LYS A 67 11.84 -19.63 14.40
CA LYS A 67 13.01 -19.67 13.50
C LYS A 67 12.65 -20.29 12.14
N LYS A 68 11.98 -21.45 12.15
CA LYS A 68 11.51 -22.09 10.92
C LYS A 68 10.58 -21.21 10.10
N LYS A 69 9.70 -20.44 10.76
CA LYS A 69 8.78 -19.54 10.06
C LYS A 69 9.51 -18.38 9.42
N VAL A 70 10.48 -17.78 10.12
CA VAL A 70 11.30 -16.70 9.57
C VAL A 70 12.14 -17.22 8.40
N GLU A 71 12.76 -18.40 8.52
CA GLU A 71 13.52 -19.04 7.44
C GLU A 71 12.67 -19.36 6.19
N ALA A 72 11.39 -19.62 6.37
CA ALA A 72 10.45 -19.94 5.29
C ALA A 72 9.69 -18.72 4.73
N ALA A 73 9.86 -17.55 5.34
CA ALA A 73 9.24 -16.32 4.89
C ALA A 73 10.07 -15.64 3.81
N ASP A 74 9.42 -15.11 2.79
CA ASP A 74 10.07 -14.32 1.73
C ASP A 74 10.36 -12.90 2.21
N LYS A 75 9.54 -12.40 3.15
CA LYS A 75 9.61 -11.04 3.68
C LYS A 75 9.29 -10.98 5.17
N VAL A 76 10.07 -10.19 5.92
CA VAL A 76 9.84 -9.88 7.33
C VAL A 76 9.32 -8.46 7.47
N ILE A 77 8.12 -8.33 8.05
CA ILE A 77 7.46 -7.05 8.27
C ILE A 77 7.47 -6.76 9.76
N VAL A 78 7.90 -5.55 10.14
CA VAL A 78 7.85 -5.08 11.53
C VAL A 78 6.89 -3.90 11.63
N ILE A 79 5.98 -3.97 12.60
CA ILE A 79 5.05 -2.87 12.91
C ILE A 79 5.29 -2.47 14.36
N ASP A 80 5.89 -1.31 14.57
CA ASP A 80 6.18 -0.76 15.89
C ASP A 80 5.25 0.41 16.23
N GLY A 81 4.80 0.45 17.49
CA GLY A 81 3.89 1.50 17.93
C GLY A 81 4.56 2.86 18.12
N CYS A 82 5.88 2.91 18.25
CA CYS A 82 6.60 4.17 18.48
C CYS A 82 8.09 4.02 18.13
N PRO A 83 8.87 5.12 18.06
CA PRO A 83 10.27 5.09 17.60
C PRO A 83 11.23 4.31 18.50
N VAL A 84 10.78 3.88 19.69
CA VAL A 84 11.53 2.93 20.50
C VAL A 84 11.81 1.65 19.71
N GLY A 85 10.92 1.22 18.82
CA GLY A 85 11.20 0.10 17.90
C GLY A 85 11.39 -1.23 18.63
N CYS A 86 10.49 -1.60 19.56
CA CYS A 86 10.65 -2.80 20.37
C CYS A 86 10.66 -4.07 19.51
N ALA A 87 9.76 -4.17 18.54
CA ALA A 87 9.68 -5.32 17.65
C ALA A 87 10.89 -5.36 16.71
N ARG A 88 11.30 -4.21 16.15
CA ARG A 88 12.52 -4.07 15.35
C ARG A 88 13.77 -4.51 16.11
N GLN A 89 14.00 -3.96 17.30
CA GLN A 89 15.16 -4.33 18.13
C GLN A 89 15.18 -5.82 18.49
N ILE A 90 14.01 -6.45 18.65
CA ILE A 90 13.92 -7.90 18.88
C ILE A 90 14.32 -8.67 17.62
N ALA A 91 13.83 -8.25 16.44
CA ALA A 91 14.21 -8.85 15.16
C ALA A 91 15.73 -8.71 14.90
N GLU A 92 16.29 -7.52 15.08
CA GLU A 92 17.72 -7.26 14.91
C GLU A 92 18.58 -8.14 15.85
N LYS A 93 18.19 -8.26 17.12
CA LYS A 93 18.87 -9.15 18.08
C LYS A 93 18.77 -10.63 17.71
N ALA A 94 17.73 -11.03 16.98
CA ALA A 94 17.58 -12.36 16.41
C ALA A 94 18.37 -12.52 15.10
N GLY A 95 19.10 -11.51 14.64
CA GLY A 95 19.87 -11.51 13.39
C GLY A 95 19.00 -11.33 12.14
N ILE A 96 17.81 -10.76 12.30
CA ILE A 96 16.85 -10.54 11.22
C ILE A 96 16.81 -9.05 10.90
N THR A 97 17.00 -8.72 9.63
CA THR A 97 16.74 -7.38 9.10
C THR A 97 15.33 -7.34 8.53
N PRO A 98 14.44 -6.46 9.01
CA PRO A 98 13.11 -6.31 8.43
C PRO A 98 13.19 -5.82 6.98
N ASP A 99 12.34 -6.36 6.11
CA ASP A 99 12.14 -5.86 4.74
C ASP A 99 11.25 -4.61 4.71
N GLN A 100 10.44 -4.44 5.76
CA GLN A 100 9.56 -3.29 5.93
C GLN A 100 9.43 -2.95 7.41
N GLU A 101 9.56 -1.67 7.73
CA GLU A 101 9.41 -1.14 9.08
C GLU A 101 8.37 -0.03 9.11
N ILE A 102 7.29 -0.25 9.87
CA ILE A 102 6.22 0.73 10.04
C ILE A 102 6.26 1.20 11.48
N VAL A 103 6.26 2.51 11.68
CA VAL A 103 6.14 3.13 13.00
C VAL A 103 4.81 3.87 13.06
N VAL A 104 3.87 3.40 13.89
CA VAL A 104 2.50 3.94 13.95
C VAL A 104 2.46 5.45 14.22
N THR A 105 3.34 5.96 15.10
CA THR A 105 3.40 7.41 15.37
C THR A 105 3.88 8.24 14.20
N ASP A 106 4.62 7.65 13.27
CA ASP A 106 5.13 8.37 12.10
C ASP A 106 4.02 8.56 11.04
N LEU A 107 2.87 7.88 11.22
CA LEU A 107 1.65 8.05 10.45
C LEU A 107 0.72 9.13 11.04
N GLY A 108 1.19 9.94 11.99
CA GLY A 108 0.41 11.00 12.63
C GLY A 108 -0.47 10.55 13.80
N ILE A 109 -0.42 9.27 14.17
CA ILE A 109 -1.21 8.72 15.28
C ILE A 109 -0.51 9.00 16.62
N GLU A 110 -1.19 9.72 17.50
CA GLU A 110 -0.62 10.07 18.80
C GLU A 110 -0.47 8.87 19.75
N LYS A 111 0.66 8.83 20.46
CA LYS A 111 0.89 7.86 21.53
C LYS A 111 0.09 8.25 22.77
N GLY A 112 -1.09 7.66 22.91
CA GLY A 112 -1.95 7.81 24.09
C GLY A 112 -1.91 6.62 25.05
N GLY A 113 -2.44 6.83 26.26
CA GLY A 113 -2.78 5.75 27.20
C GLY A 113 -4.21 5.22 27.04
N SER A 114 -5.05 5.88 26.23
CA SER A 114 -6.36 5.33 25.85
C SER A 114 -6.17 4.04 25.05
N LEU A 115 -7.08 3.09 25.23
CA LEU A 115 -7.14 1.84 24.48
C LEU A 115 -8.32 1.84 23.51
N ASP A 116 -8.89 3.01 23.24
CA ASP A 116 -9.89 3.20 22.20
C ASP A 116 -9.17 3.21 20.84
N LEU A 117 -9.36 2.13 20.07
CA LEU A 117 -8.78 1.95 18.75
C LEU A 117 -9.86 2.27 17.72
N SER A 118 -9.73 3.37 16.99
CA SER A 118 -10.64 3.65 15.87
C SER A 118 -10.30 2.76 14.69
N GLU A 119 -11.33 2.37 13.92
CA GLU A 119 -11.14 1.63 12.67
C GLU A 119 -10.30 2.45 11.67
N GLU A 120 -10.45 3.78 11.67
CA GLU A 120 -9.63 4.70 10.87
C GLU A 120 -8.14 4.64 11.20
N ASP A 121 -7.78 4.62 12.49
CA ASP A 121 -6.37 4.52 12.90
C ASP A 121 -5.79 3.14 12.52
N ILE A 122 -6.59 2.08 12.64
CA ILE A 122 -6.18 0.73 12.24
C ILE A 122 -5.95 0.70 10.73
N GLU A 123 -6.91 1.20 9.96
CA GLU A 123 -6.86 1.24 8.49
C GLU A 123 -5.67 2.06 7.99
N THR A 124 -5.33 3.16 8.67
CA THR A 124 -4.14 3.96 8.37
C THR A 124 -2.85 3.11 8.44
N VAL A 125 -2.72 2.27 9.47
CA VAL A 125 -1.55 1.38 9.63
C VAL A 125 -1.57 0.23 8.64
N VAL A 126 -2.75 -0.35 8.38
CA VAL A 126 -2.96 -1.42 7.39
C VAL A 126 -2.61 -0.95 5.99
N SER A 127 -3.13 0.21 5.58
CA SER A 127 -2.85 0.85 4.29
C SER A 127 -1.35 1.16 4.14
N ALA A 128 -0.69 1.69 5.18
CA ALA A 128 0.76 1.90 5.15
C ALA A 128 1.57 0.60 4.88
N ALA A 129 1.08 -0.55 5.35
CA ALA A 129 1.73 -1.84 5.08
C ALA A 129 1.59 -2.26 3.61
N TRP A 130 0.37 -2.17 3.08
CA TRP A 130 0.06 -2.46 1.67
C TRP A 130 0.83 -1.53 0.71
N GLU A 131 0.87 -0.22 1.02
CA GLU A 131 1.63 0.81 0.29
C GLU A 131 3.14 0.57 0.30
N GLY A 132 3.65 -0.29 1.17
CA GLY A 132 5.07 -0.54 1.30
C GLY A 132 5.84 0.59 1.98
N ARG A 133 5.17 1.42 2.80
CA ARG A 133 5.85 2.43 3.61
C ARG A 133 6.90 1.78 4.50
N GLY A 134 8.09 2.39 4.53
CA GLY A 134 9.22 1.88 5.31
C GLY A 134 9.89 0.63 4.74
N ARG A 135 9.64 0.28 3.47
CA ARG A 135 10.50 -0.64 2.71
C ARG A 135 11.75 0.12 2.28
N GLU A 136 12.94 -0.40 2.59
CA GLU A 136 14.15 0.10 1.95
C GLU A 136 14.09 -0.21 0.45
N LYS A 137 14.46 0.77 -0.41
CA LYS A 137 14.59 0.57 -1.85
C LYS A 137 15.71 -0.44 -2.12
N GLN A 138 15.42 -1.74 -2.11
CA GLN A 138 16.33 -2.73 -2.69
C GLN A 138 16.20 -2.65 -4.20
N GLU A 139 17.23 -2.08 -4.83
CA GLU A 139 17.50 -2.21 -6.26
C GLU A 139 17.34 -3.68 -6.68
N GLN A 140 16.62 -3.87 -7.79
CA GLN A 140 16.38 -5.15 -8.45
C GLN A 140 17.68 -5.94 -8.55
N ARG A 141 17.81 -7.02 -7.77
CA ARG A 141 18.82 -8.03 -8.03
C ARG A 141 18.24 -9.08 -8.96
N ALA A 142 18.20 -8.73 -10.23
CA ALA A 142 17.98 -9.68 -11.30
C ALA A 142 19.25 -10.53 -11.52
N GLU A 143 19.03 -11.83 -11.78
CA GLU A 143 19.87 -12.77 -12.56
C GLU A 143 21.09 -13.45 -11.85
N VAL A 144 21.46 -14.74 -12.04
CA VAL A 144 21.12 -15.88 -12.94
C VAL A 144 21.44 -17.22 -12.22
N SER A 145 20.62 -18.26 -12.39
CA SER A 145 21.04 -19.66 -12.61
C SER A 145 19.78 -20.46 -13.00
N GLY A 146 19.61 -21.01 -14.20
CA GLY A 146 20.51 -21.88 -14.96
C GLY A 146 20.03 -23.32 -14.82
N GLY A 147 19.19 -23.81 -15.75
CA GLY A 147 18.82 -25.23 -15.81
C GLY A 147 17.52 -25.54 -16.56
N CYS A 148 17.66 -26.04 -17.79
CA CYS A 148 16.60 -26.54 -18.66
C CYS A 148 16.05 -27.90 -18.19
N GLY A 149 14.74 -28.12 -18.37
CA GLY A 149 14.09 -29.42 -18.21
C GLY A 149 12.65 -29.41 -18.74
N CYS A 150 12.47 -29.84 -19.99
CA CYS A 150 11.18 -30.00 -20.65
C CYS A 150 10.30 -31.09 -20.00
N GLY A 151 8.97 -30.89 -19.98
CA GLY A 151 8.02 -31.98 -19.80
C GLY A 151 6.61 -31.61 -19.31
N THR A 152 5.71 -31.38 -20.28
CA THR A 152 4.29 -31.79 -20.30
C THR A 152 3.27 -31.17 -19.32
N ASP A 153 2.39 -30.35 -19.92
CA ASP A 153 0.93 -30.24 -19.69
C ASP A 153 0.37 -29.72 -18.34
N CYS A 154 -0.84 -29.17 -18.42
CA CYS A 154 -1.64 -28.44 -17.42
C CYS A 154 -1.24 -26.94 -17.32
N GLY A 155 -2.09 -25.95 -17.57
CA GLY A 155 -3.54 -25.86 -17.47
C GLY A 155 -3.83 -24.50 -16.79
N CYS A 156 -4.40 -23.56 -17.56
CA CYS A 156 -4.92 -22.23 -17.19
C CYS A 156 -4.62 -21.70 -15.77
N GLY A 157 -3.63 -20.81 -15.65
CA GLY A 157 -3.51 -19.89 -14.52
C GLY A 157 -4.27 -18.61 -14.83
N GLY A 158 -5.45 -18.43 -14.23
CA GLY A 158 -6.05 -17.11 -14.14
C GLY A 158 -5.26 -16.31 -13.11
N SER A 159 -4.41 -15.40 -13.58
CA SER A 159 -3.91 -14.30 -12.76
C SER A 159 -5.09 -13.42 -12.42
N THR A 160 -5.39 -13.26 -11.13
CA THR A 160 -6.31 -12.21 -10.69
C THR A 160 -5.53 -10.90 -10.79
N ASP A 161 -5.56 -10.28 -11.96
CA ASP A 161 -4.93 -8.96 -12.14
C ASP A 161 -5.59 -7.96 -11.18
N THR A 162 -4.82 -7.03 -10.61
CA THR A 162 -5.36 -6.01 -9.71
C THR A 162 -5.06 -4.65 -10.31
N LEU A 163 -6.10 -3.81 -10.45
CA LEU A 163 -6.00 -2.42 -10.88
C LEU A 163 -6.05 -1.51 -9.64
N VAL A 164 -4.90 -0.95 -9.28
CA VAL A 164 -4.80 0.09 -8.25
C VAL A 164 -4.78 1.45 -8.93
N VAL A 165 -5.77 2.29 -8.65
CA VAL A 165 -5.86 3.65 -9.16
C VAL A 165 -5.58 4.63 -8.03
N GLU A 166 -4.43 5.29 -8.11
CA GLU A 166 -3.98 6.27 -7.13
C GLU A 166 -4.23 7.68 -7.66
N TRP A 167 -4.96 8.49 -6.91
CA TRP A 167 -5.17 9.91 -7.19
C TRP A 167 -4.46 10.77 -6.15
N ARG A 168 -3.54 11.63 -6.62
CA ARG A 168 -2.73 12.53 -5.79
C ARG A 168 -3.20 13.96 -5.94
N HIS A 169 -3.49 14.62 -4.82
CA HIS A 169 -3.91 16.01 -4.80
C HIS A 169 -3.48 16.74 -3.53
N ILE A 170 -3.34 18.07 -3.60
CA ILE A 170 -3.23 18.91 -2.40
C ILE A 170 -4.60 19.11 -1.74
N GLY A 171 -4.65 19.46 -0.46
CA GLY A 171 -5.90 19.73 0.26
C GLY A 171 -6.12 18.78 1.44
N ARG A 172 -7.38 18.58 1.84
CA ARG A 172 -7.73 17.61 2.90
C ARG A 172 -8.47 16.38 2.39
N ASP A 173 -9.27 16.54 1.35
CA ASP A 173 -10.09 15.51 0.71
C ASP A 173 -10.65 16.08 -0.61
N VAL A 174 -11.37 15.26 -1.39
CA VAL A 174 -12.06 15.66 -2.64
C VAL A 174 -12.99 16.87 -2.51
N GLU A 175 -13.58 17.13 -1.33
CA GLU A 175 -14.47 18.27 -1.09
C GLU A 175 -13.70 19.51 -0.58
N ASN A 176 -12.50 19.29 -0.02
CA ASN A 176 -11.63 20.30 0.56
C ASN A 176 -10.29 20.40 -0.19
N THR A 177 -10.35 20.35 -1.52
CA THR A 177 -9.23 20.60 -2.44
C THR A 177 -9.57 21.73 -3.42
N CYS A 178 -8.63 22.11 -4.28
CA CYS A 178 -8.88 23.10 -5.32
C CYS A 178 -9.87 22.55 -6.36
N GLU A 179 -10.66 23.42 -6.98
CA GLU A 179 -11.73 23.06 -7.92
C GLU A 179 -11.26 22.07 -9.01
N ARG A 180 -10.07 22.29 -9.59
CA ARG A 180 -9.46 21.40 -10.61
C ARG A 180 -9.16 19.99 -10.10
N CYS A 181 -8.66 19.89 -8.87
CA CYS A 181 -8.40 18.61 -8.24
C CYS A 181 -9.73 17.93 -7.90
N GLY A 182 -10.68 18.65 -7.31
CA GLY A 182 -11.99 18.10 -6.96
C GLY A 182 -12.75 17.55 -8.16
N GLU A 183 -12.73 18.24 -9.30
CA GLU A 183 -13.32 17.74 -10.55
C GLU A 183 -12.67 16.43 -11.02
N THR A 184 -11.34 16.34 -10.93
CA THR A 184 -10.61 15.13 -11.34
C THR A 184 -10.82 13.98 -10.37
N GLY A 185 -10.84 14.25 -9.06
CA GLY A 185 -11.12 13.25 -8.04
C GLY A 185 -12.50 12.62 -8.21
N ARG A 186 -13.54 13.45 -8.46
CA ARG A 186 -14.89 12.95 -8.78
C ARG A 186 -14.90 12.14 -10.07
N ALA A 187 -14.25 12.62 -11.13
CA ALA A 187 -14.15 11.90 -12.39
C ALA A 187 -13.46 10.53 -12.24
N VAL A 188 -12.42 10.43 -11.41
CA VAL A 188 -11.77 9.15 -11.08
C VAL A 188 -12.74 8.22 -10.37
N MET A 189 -13.42 8.70 -9.32
CA MET A 189 -14.37 7.87 -8.57
C MET A 189 -15.51 7.36 -9.48
N ASP A 190 -16.12 8.25 -10.26
CA ASP A 190 -17.25 7.92 -11.15
C ASP A 190 -16.84 6.88 -12.21
N VAL A 191 -15.69 7.08 -12.87
CA VAL A 191 -15.18 6.14 -13.89
C VAL A 191 -14.88 4.78 -13.28
N ILE A 192 -14.26 4.76 -12.10
CA ILE A 192 -13.91 3.50 -11.44
C ILE A 192 -15.16 2.75 -10.99
N GLU A 193 -16.19 3.43 -10.48
CA GLU A 193 -17.46 2.79 -10.18
C GLU A 193 -18.14 2.21 -11.43
N GLU A 194 -18.02 2.87 -12.58
CA GLU A 194 -18.59 2.37 -13.85
C GLU A 194 -17.85 1.15 -14.39
N ILE A 195 -16.51 1.14 -14.37
CA ILE A 195 -15.71 0.03 -14.94
C ILE A 195 -15.50 -1.13 -13.99
N ARG A 196 -15.62 -0.91 -12.66
CA ARG A 196 -15.46 -1.95 -11.63
C ARG A 196 -16.21 -3.24 -11.93
N PRO A 197 -17.53 -3.25 -12.19
CA PRO A 197 -18.26 -4.51 -12.41
C PRO A 197 -17.76 -5.28 -13.64
N ILE A 198 -17.32 -4.57 -14.69
CA ILE A 198 -16.78 -5.18 -15.91
C ILE A 198 -15.41 -5.84 -15.63
N LEU A 199 -14.59 -5.15 -14.84
CA LEU A 199 -13.26 -5.64 -14.44
C LEU A 199 -13.36 -6.81 -13.47
N GLU A 200 -14.26 -6.75 -12.49
CA GLU A 200 -14.51 -7.84 -11.54
C GLU A 200 -15.06 -9.10 -12.23
N GLU A 201 -15.92 -8.96 -13.26
CA GLU A 201 -16.36 -10.08 -14.10
C GLU A 201 -15.20 -10.71 -14.88
N GLY A 202 -14.21 -9.90 -15.27
CA GLY A 202 -12.95 -10.34 -15.87
C GLY A 202 -11.95 -10.94 -14.87
N GLY A 203 -12.29 -11.00 -13.58
CA GLY A 203 -11.37 -11.47 -12.53
C GLY A 203 -10.31 -10.44 -12.13
N VAL A 204 -10.55 -9.15 -12.42
CA VAL A 204 -9.66 -8.04 -12.05
C VAL A 204 -10.20 -7.33 -10.82
N ALA A 205 -9.44 -7.31 -9.73
CA ALA A 205 -9.81 -6.56 -8.52
C ALA A 205 -9.47 -5.07 -8.69
N VAL A 206 -10.37 -4.16 -8.32
CA VAL A 206 -10.17 -2.71 -8.50
C VAL A 206 -10.13 -2.00 -7.15
N ARG A 207 -9.06 -1.23 -6.89
CA ARG A 207 -8.89 -0.43 -5.66
C ARG A 207 -8.55 1.01 -6.01
N VAL A 208 -9.22 1.96 -5.37
CA VAL A 208 -8.92 3.40 -5.47
C VAL A 208 -8.18 3.84 -4.22
N VAL A 209 -7.12 4.64 -4.39
CA VAL A 209 -6.30 5.20 -3.31
C VAL A 209 -6.24 6.72 -3.50
N GLU A 210 -6.66 7.47 -2.48
CA GLU A 210 -6.53 8.93 -2.42
C GLU A 210 -5.27 9.28 -1.62
N THR A 211 -4.37 10.06 -2.22
CA THR A 211 -3.10 10.49 -1.59
C THR A 211 -3.06 12.00 -1.48
N ILE A 212 -3.03 12.47 -0.23
CA ILE A 212 -2.96 13.90 0.09
C ILE A 212 -1.51 14.36 0.07
N LEU A 213 -1.20 15.26 -0.86
CA LEU A 213 0.10 15.89 -1.00
C LEU A 213 0.22 17.11 -0.07
N THR A 214 1.46 17.39 0.34
CA THR A 214 1.75 18.59 1.12
C THR A 214 1.75 19.85 0.24
N ASN A 215 1.65 21.02 0.86
CA ASN A 215 1.70 22.30 0.14
C ASN A 215 3.04 22.56 -0.56
N GLU A 216 4.10 21.79 -0.26
CA GLU A 216 5.39 21.90 -0.94
C GLU A 216 5.42 21.12 -2.27
N GLU A 217 4.43 20.25 -2.49
CA GLU A 217 4.34 19.29 -3.61
C GLU A 217 3.25 19.69 -4.62
N ILE A 218 2.92 20.98 -4.72
CA ILE A 218 1.87 21.49 -5.63
C ILE A 218 2.13 21.09 -7.09
N GLY A 219 3.40 21.03 -7.51
CA GLY A 219 3.77 20.63 -8.88
C GLY A 219 3.45 19.17 -9.20
N GLU A 220 3.28 18.32 -8.19
CA GLU A 220 2.89 16.91 -8.32
C GLU A 220 1.37 16.72 -8.26
N SER A 221 0.62 17.76 -7.84
CA SER A 221 -0.83 17.83 -7.93
C SER A 221 -1.20 18.43 -9.29
N ASN A 222 -2.11 17.89 -10.08
CA ASN A 222 -3.09 16.83 -9.91
C ASN A 222 -2.68 15.60 -10.73
N SER A 223 -2.41 14.46 -10.07
CA SER A 223 -1.83 13.28 -10.74
C SER A 223 -2.64 12.01 -10.49
N ILE A 224 -2.74 11.17 -11.52
CA ILE A 224 -3.40 9.87 -11.46
C ILE A 224 -2.38 8.82 -11.88
N LEU A 225 -2.27 7.75 -11.09
CA LEU A 225 -1.43 6.61 -11.40
C LEU A 225 -2.30 5.34 -11.46
N PHE A 226 -1.98 4.45 -12.39
CA PHE A 226 -2.56 3.13 -12.49
C PHE A 226 -1.46 2.10 -12.27
N ASN A 227 -1.59 1.27 -11.25
CA ASN A 227 -0.57 0.29 -10.84
C ASN A 227 0.82 0.93 -10.63
N GLY A 228 0.85 2.16 -10.13
CA GLY A 228 2.07 2.94 -9.91
C GLY A 228 2.66 3.58 -11.17
N VAL A 229 2.02 3.45 -12.33
CA VAL A 229 2.41 4.11 -13.59
C VAL A 229 1.57 5.38 -13.77
N PRO A 230 2.19 6.56 -13.95
CA PRO A 230 1.46 7.80 -14.24
C PRO A 230 0.61 7.71 -15.51
N LEU A 231 -0.54 8.40 -15.51
CA LEU A 231 -1.48 8.42 -16.63
C LEU A 231 -0.80 8.82 -17.96
N GLU A 232 0.11 9.80 -17.93
CA GLU A 232 0.86 10.27 -19.09
C GLU A 232 1.79 9.23 -19.70
N ASP A 233 2.31 8.30 -18.89
CA ASP A 233 3.20 7.24 -19.36
C ASP A 233 2.41 6.10 -20.02
N LEU A 234 1.11 5.99 -19.71
CA LEU A 234 0.19 5.00 -20.28
C LEU A 234 -0.38 5.47 -21.62
N ILE A 235 -0.53 6.78 -21.82
CA ILE A 235 -1.12 7.38 -23.02
C ILE A 235 0.00 8.01 -23.87
N GLU A 236 0.37 7.33 -24.96
CA GLU A 236 1.37 7.86 -25.90
C GLU A 236 0.96 9.23 -26.47
N GLY A 237 1.91 10.18 -26.46
CA GLY A 237 1.70 11.54 -26.97
C GLY A 237 1.10 12.51 -25.96
N MET A 238 1.09 12.14 -24.68
CA MET A 238 0.67 12.99 -23.57
C MET A 238 1.88 13.69 -22.93
N GLU A 239 1.79 15.00 -22.71
CA GLU A 239 2.87 15.80 -22.10
C GLU A 239 2.40 16.54 -20.85
N VAL A 240 3.23 16.54 -19.82
CA VAL A 240 2.95 17.26 -18.57
C VAL A 240 3.42 18.70 -18.69
N THR A 241 2.53 19.63 -18.36
CA THR A 241 2.80 21.07 -18.34
C THR A 241 2.42 21.67 -16.99
N THR A 242 2.92 22.86 -16.69
CA THR A 242 2.58 23.61 -15.46
C THR A 242 1.80 24.86 -15.80
N THR A 243 0.70 25.09 -15.09
CA THR A 243 -0.21 26.22 -15.29
C THR A 243 -0.41 26.97 -13.97
N PRO A 244 -0.44 28.32 -13.98
CA PRO A 244 -0.78 29.08 -12.76
C PRO A 244 -2.16 28.68 -12.25
N CYS A 245 -2.30 28.44 -10.94
CA CYS A 245 -3.56 28.04 -10.33
C CYS A 245 -3.93 28.97 -9.17
N ALA A 246 -4.91 29.85 -9.43
CA ALA A 246 -5.43 30.78 -8.44
C ALA A 246 -6.06 30.07 -7.23
N SER A 247 -6.69 28.90 -7.44
CA SER A 247 -7.30 28.12 -6.35
C SER A 247 -6.24 27.46 -5.46
N CYS A 248 -5.13 26.95 -6.02
CA CYS A 248 -4.01 26.46 -5.22
C CYS A 248 -3.32 27.61 -4.48
N ALA A 249 -3.17 28.79 -5.09
CA ALA A 249 -2.61 29.98 -4.45
C ALA A 249 -3.40 30.39 -3.19
N CYS A 250 -4.73 30.36 -3.25
CA CYS A 250 -5.60 30.65 -2.10
C CYS A 250 -5.48 29.62 -0.96
N ILE A 251 -5.37 28.32 -1.29
CA ILE A 251 -5.32 27.24 -0.28
C ILE A 251 -3.95 27.17 0.38
N THR A 252 -2.89 27.43 -0.38
CA THR A 252 -1.49 27.26 0.07
C THR A 252 -0.86 28.56 0.57
N GLY A 253 -1.45 29.71 0.23
CA GLY A 253 -0.93 31.04 0.56
C GLY A 253 0.26 31.47 -0.30
N GLN A 254 0.49 30.81 -1.45
CA GLN A 254 1.56 31.11 -2.40
C GLN A 254 1.01 31.86 -3.62
N ASP A 255 1.42 33.12 -3.80
CA ASP A 255 0.93 34.00 -4.87
C ASP A 255 1.31 33.53 -6.30
N ASP A 256 2.23 32.57 -6.42
CA ASP A 256 2.77 32.03 -7.67
C ASP A 256 2.55 30.52 -7.86
N ALA A 257 1.55 29.92 -7.18
CA ALA A 257 1.25 28.50 -7.27
C ALA A 257 1.05 28.03 -8.73
N ALA A 258 1.95 27.17 -9.21
CA ALA A 258 1.89 26.54 -10.53
C ALA A 258 1.49 25.06 -10.39
N CYS A 259 0.29 24.73 -10.85
CA CYS A 259 -0.31 23.40 -10.76
C CYS A 259 -0.10 22.62 -12.06
N ARG A 260 0.02 21.30 -11.93
CA ARG A 260 0.17 20.37 -13.06
C ARG A 260 -1.07 20.39 -13.96
N ALA A 261 -0.84 20.36 -15.27
CA ALA A 261 -1.84 20.19 -16.32
C ALA A 261 -1.27 19.22 -17.36
N VAL A 262 -2.14 18.62 -18.16
CA VAL A 262 -1.72 17.62 -19.15
C VAL A 262 -2.16 18.05 -20.55
N GLU A 263 -1.27 17.98 -21.53
CA GLU A 263 -1.56 18.24 -22.93
C GLU A 263 -1.65 16.92 -23.70
N TYR A 264 -2.72 16.75 -24.47
CA TYR A 264 -2.95 15.56 -25.29
C TYR A 264 -3.74 15.95 -26.54
N ASN A 265 -3.31 15.48 -27.72
CA ASN A 265 -3.89 15.83 -29.02
C ASN A 265 -3.99 17.34 -29.32
N GLY A 266 -3.10 18.16 -28.74
CA GLY A 266 -3.09 19.61 -28.93
C GLY A 266 -4.14 20.36 -28.09
N GLU A 267 -4.87 19.67 -27.21
CA GLU A 267 -5.73 20.26 -26.19
C GLU A 267 -5.07 20.15 -24.82
N ARG A 268 -5.32 21.15 -23.97
CA ARG A 268 -4.80 21.21 -22.60
C ARG A 268 -5.91 20.90 -21.60
N TYR A 269 -5.64 19.96 -20.71
CA TYR A 269 -6.55 19.51 -19.67
C TYR A 269 -6.00 19.92 -18.30
N GLU A 270 -6.72 20.82 -17.65
CA GLU A 270 -6.46 21.29 -16.28
C GLU A 270 -7.14 20.43 -15.21
N SER A 271 -8.27 19.81 -15.60
CA SER A 271 -8.92 18.68 -14.96
C SER A 271 -8.94 17.51 -15.95
N ILE A 272 -8.68 16.30 -15.46
CA ILE A 272 -8.52 15.12 -16.33
C ILE A 272 -9.92 14.55 -16.63
N PRO A 273 -10.34 14.48 -17.91
CA PRO A 273 -11.68 14.02 -18.27
C PRO A 273 -11.84 12.50 -18.09
N PRO A 274 -13.06 12.02 -17.79
CA PRO A 274 -13.38 10.61 -17.56
C PRO A 274 -12.87 9.64 -18.64
N GLU A 275 -12.92 10.05 -19.92
CA GLU A 275 -12.56 9.19 -21.04
C GLU A 275 -11.06 8.84 -21.05
N LEU A 276 -10.20 9.78 -20.63
CA LEU A 276 -8.75 9.54 -20.54
C LEU A 276 -8.41 8.65 -19.35
N ILE A 277 -9.16 8.77 -18.25
CA ILE A 277 -9.01 7.92 -17.05
C ILE A 277 -9.38 6.48 -17.38
N ALA A 278 -10.53 6.26 -18.04
CA ALA A 278 -10.97 4.94 -18.46
C ALA A 278 -9.97 4.27 -19.42
N ARG A 279 -9.45 5.05 -20.38
CA ARG A 279 -8.45 4.56 -21.33
C ARG A 279 -7.14 4.16 -20.67
N ALA A 280 -6.65 4.96 -19.73
CA ALA A 280 -5.44 4.64 -18.99
C ALA A 280 -5.62 3.40 -18.11
N ALA A 281 -6.81 3.21 -17.50
CA ALA A 281 -7.16 2.01 -16.75
C ALA A 281 -7.09 0.74 -17.62
N LEU A 282 -7.66 0.78 -18.83
CA LEU A 282 -7.64 -0.36 -19.76
C LEU A 282 -6.22 -0.70 -20.25
N ARG A 283 -5.41 0.33 -20.56
CA ARG A 283 -4.01 0.15 -20.93
C ARG A 283 -3.15 -0.41 -19.81
N ALA A 284 -3.38 0.04 -18.56
CA ALA A 284 -2.68 -0.49 -17.39
C ALA A 284 -2.93 -1.99 -17.17
N LEU A 285 -4.04 -2.53 -17.69
CA LEU A 285 -4.40 -3.94 -17.67
C LEU A 285 -4.00 -4.69 -18.96
N GLY A 286 -3.41 -4.02 -19.94
CA GLY A 286 -3.06 -4.62 -21.24
C GLY A 286 -4.27 -5.05 -22.07
N LEU A 287 -5.44 -4.44 -21.85
CA LEU A 287 -6.70 -4.76 -22.52
C LEU A 287 -6.97 -3.89 -23.76
N GLU A 288 -6.10 -2.91 -24.05
CA GLU A 288 -6.19 -1.96 -25.18
C GLU A 288 -4.85 -1.78 -25.90
#